data_AF-A0AAD7MSE0-F1
#
_entry.id   AF-A0AAD7MSE0-F1
#
_cell.length_a   1.000
_cell.length_b   1.000
_cell.length_c   1.000
_cell.angle_alpha   90.00
_cell.angle_beta   90.00
_cell.angle_gamma   90.00
#
_symmetry.space_group_name_H-M   'P 1'
#
loop_
_entity.id
_entity.type
_entity.pdbx_description
1 polymer ?
#
loop_
_entity_poly.entity_id
_entity_poly.type
_entity_poly.pdbx_seq_one_letter_code
_entity_poly.pdbx_strand_id
1 'polypeptide(L)'
;RDQLQRAHKLFCEVVLDFECLYYQRKESRLQFCRQSMHALVHTVPETVRVGPGGYRSQWTMERTIGNLGEEIKQHSNAYANLSQRGVRRCRTNALAAMMPSLFPEKDLSAGAEDLGNGFVLLRARDEFHQVVDGEYGTAILTFLEEEEGEAAKEGWLPRVARWARLRLPNGQIVRSVWKEAKMTTVRPSRNIKYLYDKAAVRYGEVQFFFQATIQQTGKEHTLALVSVYSDPDPEILEESFGTVSRCDYFGEEALEVIEVGDIQAGVGMIPIGDDGAYFVAEKLGLEIDAMGGVEEDMHAD
;
A
#
# COMPACT_ATOMS: atom_id res chain seq x y z
N ARG A 1 -11.03 -14.87 -2.79
CA ARG A 1 -11.65 -16.13 -2.29
C ARG A 1 -10.76 -17.34 -2.59
N ASP A 2 -10.22 -17.45 -3.79
CA ASP A 2 -9.38 -18.58 -4.22
C ASP A 2 -8.08 -18.70 -3.41
N GLN A 3 -7.44 -17.57 -3.09
CA GLN A 3 -6.29 -17.54 -2.20
C GLN A 3 -6.59 -18.13 -0.81
N LEU A 4 -7.77 -17.82 -0.24
CA LEU A 4 -8.19 -18.39 1.05
C LEU A 4 -8.43 -19.90 0.94
N GLN A 5 -9.04 -20.39 -0.13
CA GLN A 5 -9.23 -21.82 -0.35
C GLN A 5 -7.90 -22.55 -0.48
N ARG A 6 -6.95 -21.99 -1.23
CA ARG A 6 -5.58 -22.54 -1.34
C ARG A 6 -4.89 -22.55 0.02
N ALA A 7 -4.95 -21.45 0.77
CA ALA A 7 -4.38 -21.38 2.11
C ALA A 7 -5.00 -22.40 3.07
N HIS A 8 -6.31 -22.62 3.02
CA HIS A 8 -6.97 -23.63 3.85
C HIS A 8 -6.47 -25.04 3.55
N LYS A 9 -6.29 -25.38 2.27
CA LYS A 9 -5.72 -26.66 1.85
C LYS A 9 -4.31 -26.83 2.41
N LEU A 10 -3.44 -25.84 2.23
CA LEU A 10 -2.06 -25.86 2.73
C LEU A 10 -2.01 -25.99 4.26
N PHE A 11 -2.85 -25.26 5.00
CA PHE A 11 -2.92 -25.40 6.46
C PHE A 11 -3.38 -26.78 6.90
N CYS A 12 -4.35 -27.40 6.21
CA CYS A 12 -4.76 -28.76 6.50
C CYS A 12 -3.63 -29.76 6.23
N GLU A 13 -2.92 -29.63 5.10
CA GLU A 13 -1.77 -30.47 4.75
C GLU A 13 -0.66 -30.36 5.80
N VAL A 14 -0.28 -29.15 6.21
CA VAL A 14 0.72 -28.94 7.28
C VAL A 14 0.30 -29.61 8.59
N VAL A 15 -0.98 -29.50 8.98
CA VAL A 15 -1.46 -30.11 10.23
C VAL A 15 -1.47 -31.63 10.13
N LEU A 16 -1.85 -32.19 8.98
CA LEU A 16 -1.81 -33.63 8.72
C LEU A 16 -0.38 -34.18 8.72
N ASP A 17 0.55 -33.48 8.07
CA ASP A 17 1.96 -33.87 8.05
C ASP A 17 2.58 -33.79 9.44
N PHE A 18 2.25 -32.75 10.20
CA PHE A 18 2.69 -32.62 11.59
C PHE A 18 2.14 -33.75 12.47
N GLU A 19 0.86 -34.12 12.30
CA GLU A 19 0.26 -35.27 12.98
C GLU A 19 0.98 -36.58 12.60
N CYS A 20 1.25 -36.81 11.32
CA CYS A 20 1.94 -38.01 10.85
C CYS A 20 3.38 -38.09 11.38
N LEU A 21 4.14 -36.99 11.35
CA LEU A 21 5.54 -36.95 11.77
C LEU A 21 5.68 -37.03 13.30
N TYR A 22 4.94 -36.19 14.03
CA TYR A 22 5.14 -36.03 15.46
C TYR A 22 4.16 -36.88 16.29
N TYR A 23 2.86 -36.84 16.00
CA TYR A 23 1.84 -37.51 16.83
C TYR A 23 1.81 -39.01 16.57
N GLN A 24 1.97 -39.40 15.30
CA GLN A 24 1.83 -40.78 14.81
C GLN A 24 0.52 -41.45 15.25
N ARG A 25 -0.49 -40.64 15.60
CA ARG A 25 -1.77 -41.07 16.20
C ARG A 25 -1.61 -41.96 17.45
N LYS A 26 -0.53 -41.75 18.22
CA LYS A 26 -0.26 -42.47 19.47
C LYS A 26 -0.75 -41.68 20.67
N GLU A 27 -1.50 -42.32 21.55
CA GLU A 27 -2.00 -41.71 22.78
C GLU A 27 -0.86 -41.15 23.66
N SER A 28 0.27 -41.85 23.73
CA SER A 28 1.47 -41.43 24.46
C SER A 28 2.16 -40.17 23.93
N ARG A 29 1.65 -39.61 22.82
CA ARG A 29 2.18 -38.42 22.14
C ARG A 29 1.19 -37.26 22.06
N LEU A 30 0.05 -37.36 22.76
CA LEU A 30 -0.97 -36.30 22.80
C LEU A 30 -0.42 -34.94 23.24
N GLN A 31 0.63 -34.87 24.04
CA GLN A 31 1.30 -33.63 24.45
C GLN A 31 1.86 -32.81 23.28
N PHE A 32 2.12 -33.45 22.13
CA PHE A 32 2.55 -32.75 20.93
C PHE A 32 1.38 -32.09 20.19
N CYS A 33 0.13 -32.48 20.49
CA CYS A 33 -1.10 -31.87 19.97
C CYS A 33 -1.29 -30.45 20.53
N ARG A 34 -0.54 -29.51 19.95
CA ARG A 34 -0.60 -28.10 20.34
C ARG A 34 -1.84 -27.45 19.73
N GLN A 35 -2.57 -26.72 20.56
CA GLN A 35 -3.67 -25.85 20.13
C GLN A 35 -3.27 -24.93 18.98
N SER A 36 -2.05 -24.38 18.99
CA SER A 36 -1.56 -23.49 17.95
C SER A 36 -1.48 -24.15 16.57
N MET A 37 -1.16 -25.45 16.51
CA MET A 37 -1.16 -26.21 15.25
C MET A 37 -2.58 -26.47 14.78
N HIS A 38 -3.46 -26.93 15.68
CA HIS A 38 -4.86 -27.18 15.33
C HIS A 38 -5.61 -25.91 14.89
N ALA A 39 -5.27 -24.76 15.50
CA ALA A 39 -5.86 -23.47 15.16
C ALA A 39 -5.69 -23.09 13.68
N LEU A 40 -4.62 -23.56 13.01
CA LEU A 40 -4.37 -23.28 11.59
C LEU A 40 -5.53 -23.72 10.69
N VAL A 41 -6.18 -24.86 10.99
CA VAL A 41 -7.32 -25.38 10.22
C VAL A 41 -8.53 -24.44 10.32
N HIS A 42 -8.67 -23.72 11.43
CA HIS A 42 -9.77 -22.78 11.68
C HIS A 42 -9.48 -21.36 11.20
N THR A 43 -8.22 -21.01 10.92
CA THR A 43 -7.81 -19.66 10.51
C THR A 43 -8.61 -19.16 9.30
N VAL A 44 -8.69 -19.96 8.24
CA VAL A 44 -9.40 -19.55 7.01
C VAL A 44 -10.92 -19.51 7.20
N PRO A 45 -11.58 -20.55 7.74
CA PRO A 45 -13.02 -20.48 8.03
C PRO A 45 -13.40 -19.26 8.87
N GLU A 46 -12.61 -18.95 9.90
CA GLU A 46 -12.84 -17.79 10.75
C GLU A 46 -12.61 -16.48 9.98
N THR A 47 -11.56 -16.42 9.15
CA THR A 47 -11.30 -15.26 8.28
C THR A 47 -12.44 -15.00 7.30
N VAL A 48 -13.05 -16.05 6.74
CA VAL A 48 -14.24 -15.92 5.88
C VAL A 48 -15.46 -15.43 6.67
N ARG A 49 -15.60 -15.89 7.93
CA ARG A 49 -16.76 -15.58 8.76
C ARG A 49 -16.76 -14.16 9.31
N VAL A 50 -15.60 -13.67 9.78
CA VAL A 50 -15.50 -12.40 10.52
C VAL A 50 -14.34 -11.51 10.08
N GLY A 51 -13.67 -11.84 8.98
CA GLY A 51 -12.47 -11.16 8.51
C GLY A 51 -11.19 -11.60 9.23
N PRO A 52 -10.02 -11.17 8.74
CA PRO A 52 -8.74 -11.51 9.33
C PRO A 52 -8.63 -11.10 10.79
N GLY A 53 -8.11 -12.00 11.63
CA GLY A 53 -8.02 -11.80 13.08
C GLY A 53 -7.31 -10.49 13.46
N GLY A 54 -6.22 -10.16 12.75
CA GLY A 54 -5.47 -8.92 12.96
C GLY A 54 -6.30 -7.65 12.75
N TYR A 55 -7.26 -7.63 11.82
CA TYR A 55 -8.11 -6.45 11.60
C TYR A 55 -9.23 -6.37 12.64
N ARG A 56 -9.83 -7.52 12.96
CA ARG A 56 -10.95 -7.58 13.89
C ARG A 56 -10.55 -7.17 15.30
N SER A 57 -9.47 -7.72 15.84
CA SER A 57 -9.06 -7.47 17.22
C SER A 57 -7.95 -6.44 17.30
N GLN A 58 -6.76 -6.80 16.82
CA GLN A 58 -5.54 -6.03 17.06
C GLN A 58 -5.63 -4.61 16.50
N TRP A 59 -5.95 -4.46 15.21
CA TRP A 59 -6.03 -3.16 14.57
C TRP A 59 -7.11 -2.28 15.20
N THR A 60 -8.30 -2.84 15.45
CA THR A 60 -9.40 -2.11 16.10
C THR A 60 -9.00 -1.63 17.50
N MET A 61 -8.34 -2.50 18.29
CA MET A 61 -7.85 -2.13 19.62
C MET A 61 -6.72 -1.09 19.56
N GLU A 62 -5.69 -1.30 18.75
CA GLU A 62 -4.56 -0.38 18.61
C GLU A 62 -5.00 1.00 18.09
N ARG A 63 -5.87 1.02 17.08
CA ARG A 63 -6.46 2.25 16.56
C ARG A 63 -7.27 2.97 17.64
N THR A 64 -8.07 2.22 18.42
CA THR A 64 -8.85 2.78 19.53
C THR A 64 -7.93 3.33 20.62
N ILE A 65 -6.87 2.61 20.99
CA ILE A 65 -5.89 3.05 22.00
C ILE A 65 -5.17 4.31 21.55
N GLY A 66 -4.62 4.34 20.33
CA GLY A 66 -3.92 5.51 19.82
C GLY A 66 -4.84 6.74 19.73
N ASN A 67 -6.05 6.52 19.23
CA ASN A 67 -7.05 7.56 19.10
C ASN A 67 -7.50 8.12 20.47
N LEU A 68 -7.78 7.26 21.45
CA LEU A 68 -8.12 7.70 22.81
C LEU A 68 -6.90 8.35 23.50
N GLY A 69 -5.70 7.85 23.26
CA GLY A 69 -4.44 8.38 23.79
C GLY A 69 -4.20 9.84 23.41
N GLU A 70 -4.52 10.23 22.17
CA GLU A 70 -4.42 11.63 21.71
C GLU A 70 -5.34 12.60 22.49
N GLU A 71 -6.42 12.09 23.09
CA GLU A 71 -7.43 12.89 23.80
C GLU A 71 -7.23 12.94 25.32
N ILE A 72 -6.41 12.06 25.88
CA ILE A 72 -6.07 12.03 27.30
C ILE A 72 -5.10 13.17 27.59
N LYS A 73 -5.61 14.27 28.13
CA LYS A 73 -4.82 15.49 28.41
C LYS A 73 -4.52 15.69 29.90
N GLN A 74 -5.00 14.82 30.77
CA GLN A 74 -4.82 14.92 32.22
C GLN A 74 -4.19 13.65 32.80
N HIS A 75 -2.96 13.78 33.31
CA HIS A 75 -2.20 12.66 33.88
C HIS A 75 -2.65 12.24 35.29
N SER A 76 -3.31 13.14 36.05
CA SER A 76 -3.72 12.86 37.45
C SER A 76 -5.03 12.10 37.58
N ASN A 77 -5.92 12.17 36.60
CA ASN A 77 -7.19 11.45 36.59
C ASN A 77 -7.55 11.01 35.17
N ALA A 78 -6.69 10.19 34.58
CA ALA A 78 -6.78 9.76 33.18
C ALA A 78 -8.10 9.03 32.88
N TYR A 79 -8.58 8.17 33.78
CA TYR A 79 -9.82 7.40 33.57
C TYR A 79 -11.08 8.27 33.55
N ALA A 80 -11.19 9.26 34.45
CA ALA A 80 -12.32 10.19 34.43
C ALA A 80 -12.28 11.07 33.18
N ASN A 81 -11.10 11.54 32.78
CA ASN A 81 -10.92 12.31 31.56
C ASN A 81 -11.31 11.50 30.32
N LEU A 82 -10.83 10.24 30.24
CA LEU A 82 -11.17 9.31 29.17
C LEU A 82 -12.67 9.06 29.07
N SER A 83 -13.36 8.88 30.20
CA SER A 83 -14.81 8.67 30.25
C SER A 83 -15.56 9.88 29.67
N GLN A 84 -15.17 11.11 30.03
CA GLN A 84 -15.75 12.33 29.47
C GLN A 84 -15.48 12.49 27.98
N ARG A 85 -14.27 12.12 27.51
CA ARG A 85 -13.93 12.09 26.08
C ARG A 85 -14.79 11.10 25.31
N GLY A 86 -14.99 9.89 25.84
CA GLY A 86 -15.90 8.90 25.28
C GLY A 86 -17.32 9.44 25.10
N VAL A 87 -17.90 10.03 26.16
CA VAL A 87 -19.25 10.63 26.09
C VAL A 87 -19.32 11.74 25.03
N ARG A 88 -18.30 12.61 24.96
CA ARG A 88 -18.27 13.70 23.97
C ARG A 88 -18.19 13.16 22.55
N ARG A 89 -17.37 12.13 22.29
CA ARG A 89 -17.29 11.49 20.97
C ARG A 89 -18.60 10.84 20.58
N CYS A 90 -19.25 10.09 21.48
CA CYS A 90 -20.55 9.49 21.18
C CYS A 90 -21.58 10.56 20.80
N ARG A 91 -21.58 11.71 21.49
CA ARG A 91 -22.45 12.85 21.15
C ARG A 91 -22.11 13.45 19.78
N THR A 92 -20.83 13.70 19.49
CA THR A 92 -20.41 14.22 18.18
C THR A 92 -20.74 13.26 17.05
N ASN A 93 -20.47 11.96 17.22
CA ASN A 93 -20.77 10.94 16.22
C ASN A 93 -22.30 10.80 16.02
N ALA A 94 -23.08 10.84 17.09
CA ALA A 94 -24.54 10.86 16.98
C ALA A 94 -25.03 12.10 16.21
N LEU A 95 -24.47 13.29 16.50
CA LEU A 95 -24.79 14.51 15.76
C LEU A 95 -24.38 14.42 14.27
N ALA A 96 -23.19 13.87 13.98
CA ALA A 96 -22.73 13.68 12.61
C ALA A 96 -23.62 12.69 11.83
N ALA A 97 -24.08 11.63 12.49
CA ALA A 97 -25.00 10.66 11.90
C ALA A 97 -26.41 11.24 11.68
N MET A 98 -26.92 12.02 12.63
CA MET A 98 -28.24 12.66 12.52
C MET A 98 -28.27 13.84 11.55
N MET A 99 -27.14 14.55 11.41
CA MET A 99 -27.04 15.75 10.57
C MET A 99 -25.66 15.85 9.92
N PRO A 100 -25.41 15.09 8.84
CA PRO A 100 -24.11 15.07 8.15
C PRO A 100 -23.66 16.45 7.64
N SER A 101 -24.60 17.33 7.29
CA SER A 101 -24.31 18.69 6.80
C SER A 101 -23.57 19.58 7.80
N LEU A 102 -23.59 19.27 9.10
CA LEU A 102 -22.79 19.96 10.12
C LEU A 102 -21.31 19.60 10.08
N PHE A 103 -20.95 18.51 9.39
CA PHE A 103 -19.59 17.98 9.30
C PHE A 103 -19.21 17.84 7.82
N PRO A 104 -19.10 18.97 7.08
CA PRO A 104 -18.70 18.92 5.68
C PRO A 104 -17.35 18.23 5.54
N GLU A 105 -17.18 17.50 4.44
CA GLU A 105 -15.88 16.94 4.10
C GLU A 105 -14.84 18.05 4.00
N LYS A 106 -13.61 17.74 4.42
CA LYS A 106 -12.54 18.72 4.33
C LYS A 106 -12.15 18.87 2.87
N ASP A 107 -12.16 20.11 2.39
CA ASP A 107 -11.57 20.47 1.11
C ASP A 107 -10.12 19.98 1.02
N LEU A 108 -9.67 19.71 -0.20
CA LEU A 108 -8.28 19.43 -0.47
C LEU A 108 -7.40 20.58 0.04
N SER A 109 -6.27 20.22 0.65
CA SER A 109 -5.32 21.22 1.15
C SER A 109 -4.85 22.13 0.01
N ALA A 110 -4.66 23.42 0.29
CA ALA A 110 -4.18 24.38 -0.71
C ALA A 110 -2.92 23.88 -1.46
N GLY A 111 -2.99 23.89 -2.79
CA GLY A 111 -1.92 23.43 -3.67
C GLY A 111 -1.82 21.92 -3.85
N ALA A 112 -2.82 21.15 -3.39
CA ALA A 112 -3.08 19.82 -3.90
C ALA A 112 -3.80 19.92 -5.25
N GLU A 113 -3.60 18.92 -6.10
CA GLU A 113 -4.17 18.87 -7.45
C GLU A 113 -4.89 17.55 -7.64
N ASP A 114 -6.19 17.64 -7.92
CA ASP A 114 -7.04 16.49 -8.17
C ASP A 114 -6.87 16.03 -9.62
N LEU A 115 -6.46 14.78 -9.80
CA LEU A 115 -6.24 14.17 -11.11
C LEU A 115 -7.47 13.39 -11.60
N GLY A 116 -8.52 13.31 -10.79
CA GLY A 116 -9.67 12.44 -11.03
C GLY A 116 -9.41 11.00 -10.59
N ASN A 117 -10.46 10.17 -10.66
CA ASN A 117 -10.44 8.75 -10.28
C ASN A 117 -9.92 8.48 -8.86
N GLY A 118 -9.96 9.47 -7.96
CA GLY A 118 -9.45 9.37 -6.59
C GLY A 118 -7.95 9.67 -6.42
N PHE A 119 -7.22 9.90 -7.51
CA PHE A 119 -5.81 10.29 -7.46
C PHE A 119 -5.63 11.78 -7.19
N VAL A 120 -4.74 12.13 -6.25
CA VAL A 120 -4.47 13.53 -5.91
C VAL A 120 -2.98 13.77 -5.68
N LEU A 121 -2.37 14.70 -6.40
CA LEU A 121 -1.03 15.19 -6.08
C LEU A 121 -1.08 16.08 -4.85
N LEU A 122 -0.18 15.84 -3.90
CA LEU A 122 -0.12 16.58 -2.64
C LEU A 122 1.14 17.42 -2.55
N ARG A 123 1.07 18.51 -1.77
CA ARG A 123 2.18 19.47 -1.59
C ARG A 123 3.51 18.85 -1.14
N ALA A 124 4.52 19.70 -1.13
CA ALA A 124 5.94 19.42 -1.40
C ALA A 124 6.14 19.18 -2.89
N ARG A 125 6.03 20.28 -3.64
CA ARG A 125 6.31 20.40 -5.08
C ARG A 125 7.43 21.41 -5.28
N ASP A 126 8.28 21.20 -6.28
CA ASP A 126 9.16 22.25 -6.77
C ASP A 126 8.36 23.50 -7.18
N GLU A 127 8.93 24.67 -6.93
CA GLU A 127 8.31 25.95 -7.31
C GLU A 127 8.46 26.20 -8.82
N PHE A 128 9.60 25.78 -9.39
CA PHE A 128 9.95 25.94 -10.78
C PHE A 128 10.46 24.63 -11.37
N HIS A 129 10.30 24.48 -12.69
CA HIS A 129 10.83 23.34 -13.44
C HIS A 129 12.36 23.29 -13.32
N GLN A 130 12.85 22.18 -12.78
CA GLN A 130 14.27 21.89 -12.62
C GLN A 130 14.76 21.04 -13.77
N VAL A 131 16.01 21.26 -14.19
CA VAL A 131 16.69 20.36 -15.14
C VAL A 131 16.93 19.03 -14.43
N VAL A 132 16.66 17.93 -15.13
CA VAL A 132 16.96 16.57 -14.66
C VAL A 132 18.04 16.01 -15.57
N ASP A 133 19.18 15.67 -14.99
CA ASP A 133 20.37 15.14 -15.67
C ASP A 133 20.64 13.67 -15.29
N GLY A 134 21.67 13.09 -15.90
CA GLY A 134 22.08 11.70 -15.67
C GLY A 134 21.02 10.67 -16.06
N GLU A 135 21.03 9.52 -15.39
CA GLU A 135 20.13 8.39 -15.66
C GLU A 135 18.64 8.77 -15.51
N TYR A 136 18.33 9.66 -14.56
CA TYR A 136 16.96 10.19 -14.38
C TYR A 136 16.48 10.96 -15.62
N GLY A 137 17.37 11.76 -16.23
CA GLY A 137 17.07 12.49 -17.45
C GLY A 137 16.87 11.52 -18.61
N THR A 138 17.80 10.57 -18.78
CA THR A 138 17.74 9.54 -19.83
C THR A 138 16.45 8.73 -19.80
N ALA A 139 15.98 8.32 -18.62
CA ALA A 139 14.72 7.59 -18.48
C ALA A 139 13.50 8.42 -18.91
N ILE A 140 13.47 9.72 -18.57
CA ILE A 140 12.40 10.63 -19.00
C ILE A 140 12.45 10.85 -20.52
N LEU A 141 13.64 11.01 -21.10
CA LEU A 141 13.80 11.13 -22.55
C LEU A 141 13.31 9.88 -23.25
N THR A 142 13.74 8.69 -22.82
CA THR A 142 13.35 7.40 -23.41
C THR A 142 11.82 7.28 -23.45
N PHE A 143 11.14 7.56 -22.34
CA PHE A 143 9.67 7.56 -22.30
C PHE A 143 9.04 8.56 -23.26
N LEU A 144 9.55 9.80 -23.32
CA LEU A 144 9.03 10.82 -24.24
C LEU A 144 9.27 10.44 -25.70
N GLU A 145 10.40 9.81 -26.03
CA GLU A 145 10.70 9.35 -27.40
C GLU A 145 9.80 8.19 -27.82
N GLU A 146 9.49 7.27 -26.90
CA GLU A 146 8.54 6.17 -27.13
C GLU A 146 7.12 6.68 -27.37
N GLU A 147 6.68 7.66 -26.57
CA GLU A 147 5.35 8.26 -26.71
C GLU A 147 5.25 9.21 -27.91
N GLU A 148 6.27 10.06 -28.16
CA GLU A 148 6.28 11.04 -29.24
C GLU A 148 6.82 10.50 -30.58
N GLY A 149 7.33 9.27 -30.62
CA GLY A 149 7.87 8.64 -31.84
C GLY A 149 9.02 9.41 -32.50
N GLU A 150 9.58 10.42 -31.82
CA GLU A 150 10.63 11.30 -32.29
C GLU A 150 11.72 11.40 -31.23
N ALA A 151 12.98 11.27 -31.65
CA ALA A 151 14.12 11.41 -30.75
C ALA A 151 14.26 12.85 -30.24
N ALA A 152 14.62 13.00 -28.98
CA ALA A 152 14.94 14.30 -28.43
C ALA A 152 16.16 14.91 -29.15
N LYS A 153 16.20 16.24 -29.20
CA LYS A 153 17.35 16.95 -29.78
C LYS A 153 18.63 16.60 -29.00
N GLU A 154 19.72 16.40 -29.72
CA GLU A 154 21.02 16.09 -29.13
C GLU A 154 21.40 17.13 -28.05
N GLY A 155 21.72 16.65 -26.84
CA GLY A 155 22.08 17.49 -25.69
C GLY A 155 20.90 18.20 -25.01
N TRP A 156 19.65 17.93 -25.42
CA TRP A 156 18.48 18.42 -24.70
C TRP A 156 18.32 17.67 -23.37
N LEU A 157 17.98 18.41 -22.31
CA LEU A 157 17.73 17.85 -20.99
C LEU A 157 16.28 18.16 -20.55
N PRO A 158 15.56 17.17 -20.00
CA PRO A 158 14.19 17.37 -19.58
C PRO A 158 14.12 18.33 -18.39
N ARG A 159 13.07 19.16 -18.38
CA ARG A 159 12.80 20.12 -17.30
C ARG A 159 11.44 19.83 -16.69
N VAL A 160 11.41 19.39 -15.44
CA VAL A 160 10.17 18.97 -14.77
C VAL A 160 10.02 19.64 -13.40
N ALA A 161 8.79 19.87 -12.97
CA ALA A 161 8.48 20.26 -11.61
C ALA A 161 8.15 18.99 -10.80
N ARG A 162 9.02 18.63 -9.85
CA ARG A 162 8.85 17.40 -9.08
C ARG A 162 7.80 17.57 -8.00
N TRP A 163 6.99 16.54 -7.81
CA TRP A 163 6.04 16.37 -6.74
C TRP A 163 6.49 15.22 -5.83
N ALA A 164 6.35 15.41 -4.52
CA ALA A 164 6.85 14.46 -3.54
C ALA A 164 5.81 13.41 -3.10
N ARG A 165 4.53 13.65 -3.37
CA ARG A 165 3.43 12.89 -2.75
C ARG A 165 2.26 12.71 -3.70
N LEU A 166 1.75 11.49 -3.76
CA LEU A 166 0.55 11.10 -4.47
C LEU A 166 -0.39 10.39 -3.50
N ARG A 167 -1.66 10.82 -3.46
CA ARG A 167 -2.74 10.06 -2.83
C ARG A 167 -3.36 9.14 -3.88
N LEU A 168 -3.45 7.86 -3.56
CA LEU A 168 -4.10 6.84 -4.38
C LEU A 168 -5.62 6.79 -4.09
N PRO A 169 -6.43 6.15 -4.96
CA PRO A 169 -7.88 6.05 -4.78
C PRO A 169 -8.28 5.36 -3.47
N ASN A 170 -7.48 4.37 -3.04
CA ASN A 170 -7.64 3.68 -1.75
C ASN A 170 -7.23 4.53 -0.52
N GLY A 171 -6.93 5.82 -0.72
CA GLY A 171 -6.53 6.77 0.33
C GLY A 171 -5.08 6.66 0.81
N GLN A 172 -4.29 5.71 0.28
CA GLN A 172 -2.87 5.62 0.61
C GLN A 172 -2.11 6.83 0.07
N ILE A 173 -1.08 7.26 0.80
CA ILE A 173 -0.19 8.34 0.35
C ILE A 173 1.17 7.72 0.02
N VAL A 174 1.49 7.65 -1.26
CA VAL A 174 2.82 7.32 -1.75
C VAL A 174 3.68 8.58 -1.72
N ARG A 175 4.93 8.41 -1.30
CA ARG A 175 5.94 9.46 -1.16
C ARG A 175 7.08 9.21 -2.14
N SER A 176 8.02 10.14 -2.22
CA SER A 176 9.16 10.01 -3.12
C SER A 176 10.50 10.07 -2.39
N VAL A 177 11.51 9.38 -2.95
CA VAL A 177 12.91 9.43 -2.48
C VAL A 177 13.37 10.87 -2.39
N TRP A 178 13.10 11.69 -3.41
CA TRP A 178 13.51 13.09 -3.49
C TRP A 178 13.19 13.91 -2.21
N LYS A 179 12.04 13.65 -1.58
CA LYS A 179 11.66 14.35 -0.36
C LYS A 179 12.10 13.61 0.90
N GLU A 180 11.98 12.29 0.92
CA GLU A 180 12.34 11.49 2.09
C GLU A 180 13.84 11.50 2.39
N ALA A 181 14.71 11.54 1.37
CA ALA A 181 16.16 11.62 1.54
C ALA A 181 16.63 12.88 2.31
N LYS A 182 15.79 13.91 2.40
CA LYS A 182 16.07 15.17 3.11
C LYS A 182 15.54 15.17 4.55
N MET A 183 14.93 14.07 5.01
CA MET A 183 14.32 13.96 6.32
C MET A 183 15.24 13.19 7.28
N THR A 184 15.27 13.61 8.55
CA THR A 184 16.06 12.94 9.60
C THR A 184 15.40 11.68 10.14
N THR A 185 14.07 11.59 10.07
CA THR A 185 13.30 10.42 10.49
C THR A 185 12.27 10.12 9.42
N VAL A 186 12.47 8.99 8.75
CA VAL A 186 11.64 8.55 7.62
C VAL A 186 10.84 7.33 8.05
N ARG A 187 9.54 7.34 7.73
CA ARG A 187 8.74 6.12 7.65
C ARG A 187 8.54 5.87 6.15
N PRO A 188 9.34 4.98 5.52
CA PRO A 188 9.36 4.84 4.08
C PRO A 188 7.96 4.54 3.56
N SER A 189 7.50 5.35 2.61
CA SER A 189 6.19 5.17 1.97
C SER A 189 6.31 5.40 0.46
N ARG A 190 7.46 5.05 -0.10
CA ARG A 190 7.90 5.37 -1.45
C ARG A 190 7.90 4.19 -2.42
N ASN A 191 7.65 2.98 -1.92
CA ASN A 191 7.57 1.80 -2.76
C ASN A 191 6.12 1.52 -3.16
N ILE A 192 5.95 1.12 -4.42
CA ILE A 192 4.65 0.89 -5.04
C ILE A 192 4.58 -0.47 -5.71
N LYS A 193 3.35 -0.97 -5.79
CA LYS A 193 2.91 -2.04 -6.68
C LYS A 193 2.12 -1.39 -7.81
N TYR A 194 2.52 -1.66 -9.05
CA TYR A 194 1.89 -1.10 -10.24
C TYR A 194 1.72 -2.15 -11.33
N LEU A 195 0.87 -1.85 -12.30
CA LEU A 195 0.53 -2.73 -13.41
C LEU A 195 1.33 -2.32 -14.65
N TYR A 196 2.33 -3.11 -15.00
CA TYR A 196 3.11 -2.95 -16.23
C TYR A 196 2.38 -3.57 -17.42
N ASP A 197 2.30 -2.82 -18.53
CA ASP A 197 1.60 -3.19 -19.77
C ASP A 197 0.18 -3.74 -19.52
N LYS A 198 -0.52 -3.16 -18.53
CA LYS A 198 -1.88 -3.53 -18.12
C LYS A 198 -2.09 -5.01 -17.73
N ALA A 199 -1.02 -5.76 -17.50
CA ALA A 199 -1.11 -7.21 -17.24
C ALA A 199 -0.16 -7.70 -16.13
N ALA A 200 1.08 -7.23 -16.11
CA ALA A 200 2.11 -7.74 -15.20
C ALA A 200 2.20 -6.88 -13.93
N VAL A 201 2.24 -7.51 -12.77
CA VAL A 201 2.48 -6.80 -11.51
C VAL A 201 3.98 -6.57 -11.35
N ARG A 202 4.38 -5.33 -11.14
CA ARG A 202 5.76 -4.94 -10.82
C ARG A 202 5.82 -4.10 -9.56
N TYR A 203 7.04 -4.01 -9.01
CA TYR A 203 7.34 -3.19 -7.85
C TYR A 203 8.37 -2.12 -8.21
N GLY A 204 8.20 -0.93 -7.64
CA GLY A 204 9.12 0.18 -7.90
C GLY A 204 9.25 1.12 -6.71
N GLU A 205 10.43 1.72 -6.56
CA GLU A 205 10.66 2.82 -5.63
C GLU A 205 10.51 4.16 -6.36
N VAL A 206 9.55 4.97 -5.92
CA VAL A 206 9.26 6.27 -6.54
C VAL A 206 10.36 7.28 -6.22
N GLN A 207 11.04 7.76 -7.25
CA GLN A 207 12.04 8.82 -7.15
C GLN A 207 11.38 10.19 -7.00
N PHE A 208 10.42 10.49 -7.87
CA PHE A 208 9.50 11.64 -7.80
C PHE A 208 8.35 11.49 -8.79
N PHE A 209 7.28 12.25 -8.57
CA PHE A 209 6.19 12.42 -9.53
C PHE A 209 6.38 13.72 -10.32
N PHE A 210 5.84 13.79 -11.53
CA PHE A 210 5.88 15.00 -12.35
C PHE A 210 4.73 15.02 -13.36
N GLN A 211 4.51 16.16 -14.00
CA GLN A 211 3.56 16.30 -15.10
C GLN A 211 4.34 16.63 -16.37
N ALA A 212 3.93 16.03 -17.48
CA ALA A 212 4.48 16.29 -18.80
C ALA A 212 3.35 16.34 -19.83
N THR A 213 3.48 17.22 -20.82
CA THR A 213 2.55 17.27 -21.95
C THR A 213 3.17 16.54 -23.13
N ILE A 214 2.50 15.50 -23.62
CA ILE A 214 2.94 14.76 -24.81
C ILE A 214 2.45 15.55 -26.02
N GLN A 215 3.36 16.03 -26.88
CA GLN A 215 3.02 17.00 -27.94
C GLN A 215 2.00 16.47 -28.94
N GLN A 216 2.08 15.18 -29.27
CA GLN A 216 1.21 14.55 -30.25
C GLN A 216 -0.26 14.51 -29.82
N THR A 217 -0.52 14.24 -28.54
CA THR A 217 -1.87 14.16 -27.98
C THR A 217 -2.33 15.52 -27.43
N GLY A 218 -1.38 16.40 -27.11
CA GLY A 218 -1.62 17.66 -26.41
C GLY A 218 -2.17 17.47 -24.99
N LYS A 219 -2.16 16.23 -24.48
CA LYS A 219 -2.70 15.88 -23.18
C LYS A 219 -1.60 15.99 -22.13
N GLU A 220 -1.97 16.50 -20.96
CA GLU A 220 -1.10 16.46 -19.79
C GLU A 220 -1.21 15.08 -19.12
N HIS A 221 -0.06 14.42 -18.97
CA HIS A 221 0.07 13.15 -18.27
C HIS A 221 0.71 13.41 -16.92
N THR A 222 0.20 12.73 -15.89
CA THR A 222 0.88 12.67 -14.60
C THR A 222 1.65 11.37 -14.51
N LEU A 223 2.95 11.50 -14.27
CA LEU A 223 3.92 10.42 -14.38
C LEU A 223 4.68 10.24 -13.06
N ALA A 224 5.19 9.03 -12.86
CA ALA A 224 6.12 8.72 -11.78
C ALA A 224 7.43 8.20 -12.40
N LEU A 225 8.56 8.77 -11.98
CA LEU A 225 9.85 8.17 -12.23
C LEU A 225 10.14 7.17 -11.11
N VAL A 226 10.36 5.91 -11.46
CA VAL A 226 10.49 4.80 -10.53
C VAL A 226 11.80 4.05 -10.77
N SER A 227 12.45 3.61 -9.70
CA SER A 227 13.49 2.58 -9.78
C SER A 227 12.82 1.23 -9.61
N VAL A 228 12.85 0.41 -10.66
CA VAL A 228 12.12 -0.85 -10.75
C VAL A 228 12.91 -1.95 -10.03
N TYR A 229 12.22 -2.71 -9.17
CA TYR A 229 12.79 -3.91 -8.57
C TYR A 229 12.76 -5.06 -9.57
N SER A 230 13.64 -6.04 -9.41
CA SER A 230 13.59 -7.27 -10.22
C SER A 230 12.23 -7.96 -10.11
N ASP A 231 11.95 -8.83 -11.09
CA ASP A 231 10.90 -9.83 -10.91
C ASP A 231 11.20 -10.70 -9.68
N PRO A 232 10.18 -11.21 -8.96
CA PRO A 232 10.39 -12.08 -7.82
C PRO A 232 11.17 -13.34 -8.18
N ASP A 233 12.10 -13.74 -7.31
CA ASP A 233 12.86 -14.98 -7.43
C ASP A 233 11.90 -16.19 -7.53
N PRO A 234 11.88 -16.90 -8.67
CA PRO A 234 10.88 -17.93 -8.93
C PRO A 234 11.06 -19.15 -8.02
N GLU A 235 12.29 -19.48 -7.62
CA GLU A 235 12.57 -20.64 -6.75
C GLU A 235 12.03 -20.37 -5.34
N ILE A 236 12.34 -19.19 -4.78
CA ILE A 236 11.82 -18.79 -3.46
C ILE A 236 10.29 -18.65 -3.49
N LEU A 237 9.74 -18.12 -4.57
CA LEU A 237 8.30 -17.98 -4.71
C LEU A 237 7.62 -19.35 -4.77
N GLU A 238 8.20 -20.32 -5.48
CA GLU A 238 7.69 -21.69 -5.55
C GLU A 238 7.80 -22.41 -4.19
N GLU A 239 8.99 -22.40 -3.57
CA GLU A 239 9.23 -23.04 -2.27
C GLU A 239 8.37 -22.45 -1.14
N SER A 240 8.07 -21.15 -1.21
CA SER A 240 7.19 -20.46 -0.26
C SER A 240 5.71 -20.54 -0.60
N PHE A 241 5.32 -21.34 -1.58
CA PHE A 241 3.94 -21.48 -2.07
C PHE A 241 3.29 -20.17 -2.52
N GLY A 242 4.09 -19.23 -3.02
CA GLY A 242 3.67 -17.90 -3.48
C GLY A 242 3.58 -16.86 -2.36
N THR A 243 4.16 -17.11 -1.18
CA THR A 243 4.03 -16.23 -0.01
C THR A 243 5.14 -15.20 0.07
N VAL A 244 6.36 -15.56 -0.34
CA VAL A 244 7.54 -14.70 -0.24
C VAL A 244 7.94 -14.25 -1.65
N SER A 245 7.75 -12.97 -1.93
CA SER A 245 8.28 -12.32 -3.13
C SER A 245 9.59 -11.63 -2.78
N ARG A 246 10.72 -12.28 -3.08
CA ARG A 246 12.05 -11.69 -2.97
C ARG A 246 12.41 -11.00 -4.29
N CYS A 247 12.75 -9.72 -4.25
CA CYS A 247 13.23 -8.96 -5.41
C CYS A 247 14.58 -8.33 -5.09
N ASP A 248 15.40 -8.11 -6.12
CA ASP A 248 16.64 -7.37 -6.01
C ASP A 248 16.42 -5.89 -6.44
N TYR A 249 17.21 -4.99 -5.86
CA TYR A 249 17.11 -3.55 -6.12
C TYR A 249 18.35 -3.04 -6.87
N PHE A 250 18.12 -2.35 -7.99
CA PHE A 250 19.18 -1.85 -8.87
C PHE A 250 19.34 -0.33 -8.87
N GLY A 251 18.52 0.40 -8.10
CA GLY A 251 18.63 1.85 -8.00
C GLY A 251 18.52 2.56 -9.35
N GLU A 252 19.51 3.39 -9.66
CA GLU A 252 19.52 4.24 -10.85
C GLU A 252 19.69 3.45 -12.16
N GLU A 253 20.16 2.19 -12.10
CA GLU A 253 20.34 1.34 -13.29
C GLU A 253 19.02 0.76 -13.84
N ALA A 254 17.93 0.86 -13.08
CA ALA A 254 16.62 0.33 -13.46
C ALA A 254 15.54 1.43 -13.38
N LEU A 255 15.83 2.62 -13.90
CA LEU A 255 14.86 3.72 -13.93
C LEU A 255 13.87 3.58 -15.08
N GLU A 256 12.58 3.74 -14.76
CA GLU A 256 11.47 3.68 -15.71
C GLU A 256 10.47 4.81 -15.38
N VAL A 257 9.79 5.35 -16.39
CA VAL A 257 8.68 6.29 -16.22
C VAL A 257 7.37 5.54 -16.44
N ILE A 258 6.45 5.68 -15.48
CA ILE A 258 5.13 5.04 -15.55
C ILE A 258 4.02 6.09 -15.38
N GLU A 259 2.83 5.79 -15.89
CA GLU A 259 1.65 6.59 -15.57
C GLU A 259 1.21 6.36 -14.12
N VAL A 260 0.80 7.43 -13.43
CA VAL A 260 0.31 7.28 -12.04
C VAL A 260 -0.97 6.45 -11.96
N GLY A 261 -1.72 6.35 -13.05
CA GLY A 261 -2.94 5.54 -13.15
C GLY A 261 -2.70 4.04 -13.00
N ASP A 262 -1.48 3.57 -13.29
CA ASP A 262 -1.11 2.16 -13.17
C ASP A 262 -0.73 1.75 -11.74
N ILE A 263 -0.58 2.73 -10.82
CA ILE A 263 -0.22 2.48 -9.43
C ILE A 263 -1.42 1.95 -8.66
N GLN A 264 -1.31 0.70 -8.19
CA GLN A 264 -2.38 0.02 -7.46
C GLN A 264 -2.32 0.27 -5.96
N ALA A 265 -1.12 0.21 -5.38
CA ALA A 265 -0.92 0.34 -3.93
C ALA A 265 0.51 0.75 -3.58
N GLY A 266 0.68 1.38 -2.42
CA GLY A 266 1.95 1.46 -1.72
C GLY A 266 2.26 0.15 -1.00
N VAL A 267 3.49 -0.33 -1.14
CA VAL A 267 3.99 -1.56 -0.51
C VAL A 267 5.19 -1.26 0.39
N GLY A 268 5.47 -2.15 1.33
CA GLY A 268 6.76 -2.20 2.01
C GLY A 268 7.74 -3.02 1.19
N MET A 269 8.98 -2.54 1.06
CA MET A 269 10.10 -3.36 0.59
C MET A 269 11.07 -3.45 1.76
N ILE A 270 11.16 -4.63 2.38
CA ILE A 270 11.98 -4.82 3.58
C ILE A 270 13.30 -5.45 3.16
N PRO A 271 14.45 -4.82 3.48
CA PRO A 271 15.75 -5.37 3.11
C PRO A 271 15.98 -6.71 3.82
N ILE A 272 16.54 -7.66 3.07
CA ILE A 272 16.96 -8.99 3.55
C ILE A 272 18.48 -9.03 3.48
N GLY A 273 19.13 -8.93 4.64
CA GLY A 273 20.59 -8.86 4.70
C GLY A 273 21.14 -7.61 4.01
N ASP A 274 22.39 -7.70 3.55
CA ASP A 274 23.15 -6.57 3.02
C ASP A 274 23.29 -6.57 1.49
N ASP A 275 22.78 -7.60 0.81
CA ASP A 275 23.05 -7.87 -0.62
C ASP A 275 22.10 -7.15 -1.59
N GLY A 276 21.38 -6.12 -1.13
CA GLY A 276 20.42 -5.40 -1.97
C GLY A 276 19.14 -6.18 -2.30
N ALA A 277 18.91 -7.31 -1.63
CA ALA A 277 17.69 -8.09 -1.72
C ALA A 277 16.60 -7.55 -0.78
N TYR A 278 15.35 -7.61 -1.22
CA TYR A 278 14.18 -7.14 -0.48
C TYR A 278 13.04 -8.16 -0.55
N PHE A 279 12.21 -8.24 0.49
CA PHE A 279 10.92 -8.90 0.39
C PHE A 279 9.77 -7.89 0.33
N VAL A 280 8.77 -8.20 -0.48
CA VAL A 280 7.55 -7.41 -0.59
C VAL A 280 6.66 -7.66 0.62
N ALA A 281 6.33 -6.61 1.37
CA ALA A 281 5.24 -6.63 2.33
C ALA A 281 4.09 -5.77 1.83
N GLU A 282 3.04 -6.43 1.37
CA GLU A 282 1.81 -5.71 1.04
C GLU A 282 1.17 -5.13 2.30
N LYS A 283 0.60 -3.94 2.16
CA LYS A 283 -0.08 -3.29 3.28
C LYS A 283 -1.38 -4.03 3.58
N LEU A 284 -1.35 -4.78 4.67
CA LEU A 284 -2.48 -5.47 5.24
C LEU A 284 -3.70 -4.53 5.41
N GLY A 285 -4.80 -4.83 4.71
CA GLY A 285 -6.15 -4.40 5.10
C GLY A 285 -6.77 -3.32 4.23
N LEU A 286 -6.35 -3.18 2.98
CA LEU A 286 -6.86 -2.15 2.07
C LEU A 286 -7.41 -2.68 0.73
N GLU A 287 -7.43 -4.00 0.52
CA GLU A 287 -8.30 -4.64 -0.50
C GLU A 287 -9.79 -4.62 -0.03
N ILE A 288 -10.29 -3.44 0.39
CA ILE A 288 -11.68 -3.24 0.82
C ILE A 288 -12.56 -2.80 -0.37
N ASP A 289 -12.11 -2.90 -1.62
CA ASP A 289 -12.98 -2.63 -2.77
C ASP A 289 -14.04 -3.74 -2.99
N ALA A 290 -13.88 -4.91 -2.37
CA ALA A 290 -14.79 -6.05 -2.56
C ALA A 290 -15.69 -6.39 -1.35
N MET A 291 -15.74 -5.53 -0.32
CA MET A 291 -16.65 -5.70 0.84
C MET A 291 -17.66 -4.56 0.98
N GLY A 292 -17.96 -3.85 -0.12
CA GLY A 292 -19.22 -3.12 -0.26
C GLY A 292 -20.35 -4.14 -0.21
N GLY A 293 -21.17 -4.05 0.84
CA GLY A 293 -22.24 -5.01 1.13
C GLY A 293 -23.20 -5.19 -0.04
N VAL A 294 -23.84 -6.36 -0.06
CA VAL A 294 -25.05 -6.60 -0.83
C VAL A 294 -26.01 -5.44 -0.55
N GLU A 295 -26.33 -4.63 -1.57
CA GLU A 295 -27.51 -3.77 -1.51
C GLU A 295 -28.70 -4.73 -1.40
N GLU A 296 -29.32 -4.78 -0.21
CA GLU A 296 -30.62 -5.41 -0.09
C GLU A 296 -31.60 -4.54 -0.89
N ASP A 297 -32.10 -5.07 -2.00
CA ASP A 297 -33.24 -4.52 -2.72
C ASP A 297 -34.43 -4.42 -1.75
N MET A 298 -34.66 -3.22 -1.23
CA MET A 298 -35.90 -2.91 -0.54
C MET A 298 -37.01 -2.85 -1.59
N HIS A 299 -37.67 -3.99 -1.81
CA HIS A 299 -38.98 -4.01 -2.45
C HIS A 299 -39.95 -3.19 -1.59
N ALA A 300 -40.44 -2.08 -2.15
CA ALA A 300 -41.54 -1.33 -1.61
C ALA A 300 -42.85 -2.06 -1.96
N ASP A 301 -43.53 -2.58 -0.95
CA ASP A 301 -44.98 -2.74 -0.93
C ASP A 301 -45.59 -1.60 -0.10
#